data_AF-A0A6G1JQC1-F1
#
_entry.id   AF-A0A6G1JQC1-F1
#
_cell.length_a   1.000
_cell.length_b   1.000
_cell.length_c   1.000
_cell.angle_alpha   90.00
_cell.angle_beta   90.00
_cell.angle_gamma   90.00
#
_symmetry.space_group_name_H-M   'P 1'
#
loop_
_entity.id
_entity.type
_entity.pdbx_description
1 polymer ?
#
loop_
_entity_poly.entity_id
_entity_poly.type
_entity_poly.pdbx_seq_one_letter_code
_entity_poly.pdbx_strand_id
1 'polypeptide(L)'
;MSRYYFTHEQDHHILICHKCGIGLGITEVYEHLSKAHKDNVIPQARRDIEAELRQLPGVKAHISAFEHPRAPVPAIAGLPVMRDYAMCLATPTCRHIMATSRNNQAAHLSSSHNIHASSPRGRPNPGSGRVDTNQYWRYNVACQRVRNKASKGGKEASYFEVLVTAPSQPAAVNPTDFTTFFNSGASTIANVLQQQLDTVPFEDDHHTSAWLHKTKFRETLAGHSFEHLKRLISSPRKGDDPHAIILWNCIRNLGLVWQNTVDAAGEMLRKEVMRNEMHSVITQPLEAYANHRNDKVHVVQEIFMFTWQTVGPPKLKAPRYFALTDQQKKVWRHLQTNILLRDRSELEAEVSQPVGGRCRLTHLEDLCQNFYLSLLGQHTNVHEQELAFYNILAVQGVHAHGFLPPSAYCTNLGAQIKFARFCVLQHATDPFQDDPPAAAATDDEQSESEVSDDSVSEEQSDAGTDVGLHSATKAGPIGLAKTLMNAYMIRGTNTTMTWMVDCLSYGYRIAYSTAVEGFTHWDGNKLTCRSAKLEVHEFTAMVSSMYSDAKAALFRTLYIAHDKELPRIPWEDLVDDLCNQSPGYSFLSEPLNSAVFGGGDTWLAKRIDNKGSSSHF
;
A
#
# COMPACT_ATOMS: atom_id res chain seq x y z
N MET A 1 16.64 26.54 -4.54
CA MET A 1 15.43 25.71 -4.82
C MET A 1 15.39 25.24 -6.28
N SER A 2 16.01 25.98 -7.19
CA SER A 2 16.11 25.67 -8.62
C SER A 2 16.60 24.24 -8.96
N ARG A 3 17.60 23.71 -8.24
CA ARG A 3 18.21 22.38 -8.46
C ARG A 3 17.25 21.19 -8.29
N TYR A 4 16.16 21.38 -7.53
CA TYR A 4 15.12 20.35 -7.37
C TYR A 4 14.22 20.23 -8.60
N TYR A 5 14.17 21.25 -9.45
CA TYR A 5 13.30 21.29 -10.62
C TYR A 5 14.07 21.20 -11.94
N PHE A 6 15.30 21.73 -11.97
CA PHE A 6 16.10 21.82 -13.20
C PHE A 6 17.53 21.30 -13.03
N THR A 7 18.04 20.65 -14.07
CA THR A 7 19.47 20.37 -14.28
C THR A 7 20.03 21.38 -15.27
N HIS A 8 21.19 21.95 -14.97
CA HIS A 8 21.93 22.79 -15.91
C HIS A 8 22.88 21.92 -16.73
N GLU A 9 22.62 21.82 -18.03
CA GLU A 9 23.48 21.13 -18.99
C GLU A 9 24.47 22.15 -19.58
N GLN A 10 25.74 22.06 -19.17
CA GLN A 10 26.75 23.07 -19.48
C GLN A 10 27.18 23.05 -20.94
N ASP A 11 27.38 21.86 -21.52
CA ASP A 11 27.89 21.72 -22.90
C ASP A 11 26.92 22.32 -23.93
N HIS A 12 25.63 22.15 -23.68
CA HIS A 12 24.56 22.58 -24.57
C HIS A 12 23.92 23.91 -24.14
N HIS A 13 24.31 24.44 -22.99
CA HIS A 13 23.88 25.73 -22.45
C HIS A 13 22.34 25.83 -22.28
N ILE A 14 21.70 24.75 -21.80
CA ILE A 14 20.24 24.64 -21.63
C ILE A 14 19.87 24.15 -20.22
N LEU A 15 18.62 24.40 -19.81
CA LEU A 15 18.05 23.89 -18.56
C LEU A 15 17.09 22.75 -18.83
N ILE A 16 17.20 21.65 -18.12
CA ILE A 16 16.37 20.45 -18.31
C ILE A 16 15.45 20.28 -17.10
N CYS A 17 14.14 20.24 -17.33
CA CYS A 17 13.15 19.99 -16.28
C CYS A 17 13.11 18.50 -15.89
N HIS A 18 13.33 18.18 -14.61
CA HIS A 18 13.33 16.79 -14.11
C HIS A 18 12.00 16.06 -14.32
N LYS A 19 10.87 16.76 -14.18
CA LYS A 19 9.54 16.14 -14.28
C LYS A 19 9.06 15.98 -15.72
N CYS A 20 9.39 16.93 -16.60
CA CYS A 20 8.88 16.96 -17.97
C CYS A 20 9.86 16.40 -18.99
N GLY A 21 11.16 16.30 -18.66
CA GLY A 21 12.19 15.85 -19.60
C GLY A 21 12.32 16.75 -20.83
N ILE A 22 12.13 18.06 -20.68
CA ILE A 22 12.26 19.05 -21.76
C ILE A 22 13.36 20.07 -21.44
N GLY A 23 14.04 20.54 -22.48
CA GLY A 23 15.01 21.63 -22.43
C GLY A 23 14.34 23.00 -22.56
N LEU A 24 14.84 23.97 -21.81
CA LEU A 24 14.31 25.32 -21.68
C LEU A 24 15.46 26.33 -21.66
N GLY A 25 15.20 27.52 -22.20
CA GLY A 25 16.03 28.71 -21.97
C GLY A 25 15.63 29.40 -20.66
N ILE A 26 16.48 30.29 -20.15
CA ILE A 26 16.27 31.01 -18.89
C ILE A 26 14.92 31.74 -18.86
N THR A 27 14.53 32.42 -19.95
CA THR A 27 13.32 33.27 -19.97
C THR A 27 12.03 32.47 -20.06
N GLU A 28 12.13 31.17 -20.36
CA GLU A 28 10.98 30.27 -20.54
C GLU A 28 10.63 29.50 -19.26
N VAL A 29 11.48 29.59 -18.23
CA VAL A 29 11.31 28.87 -16.95
C VAL A 29 10.01 29.27 -16.26
N TYR A 30 9.72 30.56 -16.14
CA TYR A 30 8.51 31.04 -15.46
C TYR A 30 7.24 30.57 -16.17
N GLU A 31 7.19 30.72 -17.49
CA GLU A 31 6.05 30.31 -18.30
C GLU A 31 5.85 28.79 -18.22
N HIS A 32 6.93 28.01 -18.27
CA HIS A 32 6.88 26.56 -18.09
C HIS A 32 6.32 26.15 -16.72
N LEU A 33 6.86 26.69 -15.62
CA LEU A 33 6.38 26.41 -14.27
C LEU A 33 4.91 26.81 -14.11
N SER A 34 4.48 27.89 -14.77
CA SER A 34 3.09 28.37 -14.71
C SER A 34 2.09 27.48 -15.44
N LYS A 35 2.50 26.79 -16.51
CA LYS A 35 1.64 25.96 -17.36
C LYS A 35 1.71 24.47 -17.01
N ALA A 36 2.91 23.94 -16.79
CA ALA A 36 3.14 22.51 -16.56
C ALA A 36 3.20 22.12 -15.07
N HIS A 37 3.49 23.07 -14.18
CA HIS A 37 3.67 22.84 -12.75
C HIS A 37 2.84 23.79 -11.87
N LYS A 38 1.67 24.21 -12.38
CA LYS A 38 0.81 25.20 -11.72
C LYS A 38 0.44 24.81 -10.30
N ASP A 39 0.12 23.54 -10.09
CA ASP A 39 -0.38 23.00 -8.81
C ASP A 39 0.74 22.67 -7.81
N ASN A 40 1.99 22.58 -8.29
CA ASN A 40 3.14 22.16 -7.50
C ASN A 40 4.09 23.30 -7.11
N VAL A 41 3.99 24.47 -7.77
CA VAL A 41 4.87 25.62 -7.52
C VAL A 41 4.04 26.89 -7.46
N ILE A 42 3.99 27.54 -6.31
CA ILE A 42 3.27 28.81 -6.12
C ILE A 42 3.92 29.97 -6.90
N PRO A 43 3.16 31.00 -7.32
CA PRO A 43 3.67 32.07 -8.19
C PRO A 43 4.93 32.79 -7.68
N GLN A 44 5.05 33.00 -6.37
CA GLN A 44 6.23 33.64 -5.78
C GLN A 44 7.48 32.77 -5.96
N ALA A 45 7.39 31.48 -5.63
CA ALA A 45 8.49 30.54 -5.80
C ALA A 45 8.94 30.41 -7.27
N ARG A 46 8.04 30.60 -8.26
CA ARG A 46 8.42 30.60 -9.69
C ARG A 46 9.36 31.75 -10.03
N ARG A 47 9.08 32.96 -9.49
CA ARG A 47 9.93 34.15 -9.68
C ARG A 47 11.27 33.98 -9.00
N ASP A 48 11.28 33.42 -7.80
CA ASP A 48 12.50 33.18 -7.03
C ASP A 48 13.40 32.14 -7.74
N ILE A 49 12.82 31.06 -8.27
CA ILE A 49 13.53 30.04 -9.06
C ILE A 49 14.12 30.63 -10.36
N GLU A 50 13.34 31.44 -11.08
CA GLU A 50 13.83 32.10 -12.30
C GLU A 50 14.97 33.09 -11.99
N ALA A 51 14.86 33.87 -10.91
CA ALA A 51 15.91 34.78 -10.47
C ALA A 51 17.19 34.04 -10.06
N GLU A 52 17.07 32.90 -9.37
CA GLU A 52 18.19 32.02 -9.02
C GLU A 52 18.89 31.48 -10.28
N LEU A 53 18.11 31.02 -11.28
CA LEU A 53 18.66 30.45 -12.52
C LEU A 53 19.29 31.50 -13.45
N ARG A 54 18.85 32.77 -13.38
CA ARG A 54 19.49 33.88 -14.12
C ARG A 54 20.92 34.17 -13.68
N GLN A 55 21.31 33.75 -12.48
CA GLN A 55 22.67 33.91 -11.97
C GLN A 55 23.63 32.86 -12.53
N LEU A 56 23.13 31.81 -13.21
CA LEU A 56 23.97 30.78 -13.82
C LEU A 56 24.63 31.32 -15.10
N PRO A 57 25.97 31.27 -15.21
CA PRO A 57 26.66 31.71 -16.41
C PRO A 57 26.40 30.72 -17.55
N GLY A 58 26.18 31.25 -18.76
CA GLY A 58 26.23 30.48 -20.02
C GLY A 58 24.89 29.99 -20.54
N VAL A 59 23.81 29.94 -19.77
CA VAL A 59 22.53 29.40 -20.27
C VAL A 59 21.91 30.30 -21.35
N LYS A 60 21.44 29.71 -22.45
CA LYS A 60 20.75 30.43 -23.54
C LYS A 60 19.47 31.10 -23.02
N ALA A 61 19.20 32.33 -23.49
CA ALA A 61 18.00 33.08 -23.10
C ALA A 61 16.72 32.34 -23.53
N HIS A 62 16.67 31.92 -24.80
CA HIS A 62 15.57 31.16 -25.39
C HIS A 62 16.06 29.82 -25.92
N ILE A 63 15.20 28.80 -25.86
CA ILE A 63 15.55 27.47 -26.37
C ILE A 63 15.61 27.44 -27.91
N SER A 64 15.01 28.43 -28.58
CA SER A 64 15.11 28.65 -30.03
C SER A 64 16.54 28.81 -30.53
N ALA A 65 17.46 29.26 -29.67
CA ALA A 65 18.87 29.37 -29.98
C ALA A 65 19.63 28.03 -29.88
N PHE A 66 18.96 26.92 -29.56
CA PHE A 66 19.58 25.59 -29.51
C PHE A 66 19.94 25.09 -30.91
N GLU A 67 21.22 24.79 -31.10
CA GLU A 67 21.75 24.27 -32.35
C GLU A 67 21.63 22.74 -32.36
N HIS A 68 20.85 22.20 -33.29
CA HIS A 68 20.64 20.75 -33.35
C HIS A 68 21.89 20.07 -33.91
N PRO A 69 22.46 19.08 -33.20
CA PRO A 69 23.61 18.34 -33.69
C PRO A 69 23.30 17.69 -35.03
N ARG A 70 24.17 17.92 -36.01
CA ARG A 70 24.05 17.28 -37.33
C ARG A 70 24.70 15.90 -37.36
N ALA A 71 25.70 15.69 -36.49
CA ALA A 71 26.36 14.40 -36.30
C ALA A 71 25.76 13.67 -35.08
N PRO A 72 25.85 12.33 -35.02
CA PRO A 72 25.46 11.57 -33.84
C PRO A 72 26.26 12.06 -32.62
N VAL A 73 25.56 12.44 -31.56
CA VAL A 73 26.17 12.89 -30.29
C VAL A 73 25.85 11.93 -29.15
N PRO A 74 26.64 11.86 -28.08
CA PRO A 74 26.23 11.18 -26.85
C PRO A 74 24.87 11.69 -26.37
N ALA A 75 24.07 10.81 -25.76
CA ALA A 75 22.76 11.19 -25.22
C ALA A 75 22.92 12.26 -24.13
N ILE A 76 22.20 13.38 -24.28
CA ILE A 76 22.18 14.47 -23.30
C ILE A 76 21.45 13.97 -22.05
N ALA A 77 22.12 14.06 -20.89
CA ALA A 77 21.59 13.58 -19.63
C ALA A 77 20.31 14.35 -19.25
N GLY A 78 19.25 13.63 -18.86
CA GLY A 78 17.97 14.23 -18.45
C GLY A 78 16.94 14.44 -19.57
N LEU A 79 17.31 14.31 -20.85
CA LEU A 79 16.34 14.23 -21.95
C LEU A 79 15.95 12.78 -22.26
N PRO A 80 14.67 12.48 -22.56
CA PRO A 80 14.23 11.13 -22.85
C PRO A 80 14.82 10.61 -24.16
N VAL A 81 15.49 9.45 -24.10
CA VAL A 81 16.01 8.74 -25.28
C VAL A 81 14.89 7.91 -25.89
N MET A 82 14.56 8.20 -27.14
CA MET A 82 13.53 7.50 -27.90
C MET A 82 14.19 6.51 -28.89
N ARG A 83 13.68 5.27 -28.92
CA ARG A 83 14.18 4.18 -29.78
C ARG A 83 13.16 3.86 -30.87
N ASP A 84 13.61 3.13 -31.89
CA ASP A 84 12.79 2.65 -33.01
C ASP A 84 12.25 3.76 -33.93
N TYR A 85 13.04 4.83 -34.12
CA TYR A 85 12.74 5.89 -35.07
C TYR A 85 13.43 5.63 -36.42
N ALA A 86 12.89 6.25 -37.47
CA ALA A 86 13.41 6.17 -38.82
C ALA A 86 14.08 7.49 -39.22
N MET A 87 15.27 7.40 -39.81
CA MET A 87 16.01 8.54 -40.37
C MET A 87 15.98 8.49 -41.90
N CYS A 88 15.63 9.60 -42.52
CA CYS A 88 15.61 9.74 -43.97
C CYS A 88 17.05 9.77 -44.52
N LEU A 89 17.27 9.08 -45.64
CA LEU A 89 18.51 8.99 -46.41
C LEU A 89 18.30 9.33 -47.90
N ALA A 90 17.15 9.92 -48.27
CA ALA A 90 16.80 10.21 -49.66
C ALA A 90 17.77 11.18 -50.37
N THR A 91 18.44 12.05 -49.60
CA THR A 91 19.55 12.88 -50.09
C THR A 91 20.68 12.85 -49.07
N PRO A 92 21.96 13.02 -49.48
CA PRO A 92 23.10 13.02 -48.55
C PRO A 92 23.00 14.07 -47.42
N THR A 93 22.19 15.11 -47.63
CA THR A 93 21.99 16.22 -46.71
C THR A 93 20.75 16.07 -45.83
N CYS A 94 19.82 15.16 -46.14
CA CYS A 94 18.63 14.95 -45.32
C CYS A 94 18.96 14.00 -44.17
N ARG A 95 18.68 14.47 -42.94
CA ARG A 95 18.79 13.67 -41.70
C ARG A 95 17.52 13.81 -40.86
N HIS A 96 16.36 13.92 -41.53
CA HIS A 96 15.10 14.05 -40.83
C HIS A 96 14.76 12.74 -40.11
N ILE A 97 14.53 12.82 -38.80
CA ILE A 97 14.20 11.68 -37.95
C ILE A 97 12.72 11.79 -37.56
N MET A 98 11.98 10.69 -37.66
CA MET A 98 10.57 10.64 -37.32
C MET A 98 10.14 9.25 -36.82
N ALA A 99 9.00 9.21 -36.13
CA ALA A 99 8.41 7.95 -35.69
C ALA A 99 8.06 7.07 -36.90
N THR A 100 8.22 5.75 -36.74
CA THR A 100 8.07 4.74 -37.80
C THR A 100 6.60 4.60 -38.20
N SER A 101 6.13 5.49 -39.07
CA SER A 101 4.76 5.52 -39.63
C SER A 101 4.82 5.72 -41.13
N ARG A 102 4.26 4.76 -41.88
CA ARG A 102 4.23 4.77 -43.36
C ARG A 102 3.64 6.05 -43.94
N ASN A 103 2.58 6.58 -43.34
CA ASN A 103 1.92 7.80 -43.82
C ASN A 103 2.81 9.03 -43.63
N ASN A 104 3.49 9.13 -42.50
CA ASN A 104 4.36 10.27 -42.21
C ASN A 104 5.64 10.21 -43.06
N GLN A 105 6.19 9.01 -43.25
CA GLN A 105 7.34 8.77 -44.12
C GLN A 105 7.01 9.12 -45.59
N ALA A 106 5.86 8.68 -46.09
CA ALA A 106 5.41 9.03 -47.44
C ALA A 106 5.18 10.55 -47.59
N ALA A 107 4.60 11.21 -46.58
CA ALA A 107 4.41 12.65 -46.57
C ALA A 107 5.73 13.43 -46.53
N HIS A 108 6.74 12.95 -45.80
CA HIS A 108 8.07 13.56 -45.80
C HIS A 108 8.77 13.39 -47.16
N LEU A 109 8.75 12.18 -47.71
CA LEU A 109 9.35 11.90 -49.02
C LEU A 109 8.70 12.73 -50.14
N SER A 110 7.37 12.91 -50.12
CA SER A 110 6.67 13.71 -51.13
C SER A 110 6.92 15.20 -50.96
N SER A 111 6.90 15.73 -49.73
CA SER A 111 7.07 17.16 -49.45
C SER A 111 8.52 17.65 -49.57
N SER A 112 9.49 16.84 -49.13
CA SER A 112 10.90 17.26 -49.01
C SER A 112 11.80 16.74 -50.13
N HIS A 113 11.40 15.64 -50.80
CA HIS A 113 12.20 14.99 -51.84
C HIS A 113 11.45 14.77 -53.15
N ASN A 114 10.16 15.14 -53.22
CA ASN A 114 9.28 14.91 -54.37
C ASN A 114 9.21 13.43 -54.80
N ILE A 115 9.42 12.51 -53.84
CA ILE A 115 9.33 11.06 -54.03
C ILE A 115 7.94 10.63 -53.58
N HIS A 116 7.12 10.16 -54.52
CA HIS A 116 5.76 9.74 -54.25
C HIS A 116 5.69 8.23 -54.05
N ALA A 117 5.07 7.79 -52.95
CA ALA A 117 4.78 6.38 -52.74
C ALA A 117 3.73 5.91 -53.75
N SER A 118 3.88 4.67 -54.24
CA SER A 118 2.87 4.04 -55.11
C SER A 118 1.54 3.94 -54.33
N SER A 119 0.44 4.50 -54.86
CA SER A 119 -0.87 4.43 -54.19
C SER A 119 -1.31 2.97 -53.95
N PRO A 120 -1.82 2.61 -52.77
CA PRO A 120 -2.42 1.29 -52.53
C PRO A 120 -3.79 1.12 -53.22
N ARG A 121 -4.42 2.22 -53.67
CA ARG A 121 -5.76 2.22 -54.29
C ARG A 121 -5.70 2.81 -55.69
N GLY A 122 -6.09 2.00 -56.67
CA GLY A 122 -6.12 2.31 -58.10
C GLY A 122 -5.37 1.28 -58.93
N ARG A 123 -5.90 0.98 -60.13
CA ARG A 123 -5.27 0.06 -61.09
C ARG A 123 -3.89 0.63 -61.49
N PRO A 124 -2.79 -0.12 -61.36
CA PRO A 124 -1.46 0.40 -61.64
C PRO A 124 -1.33 0.82 -63.11
N ASN A 125 -0.77 2.02 -63.35
CA ASN A 125 -0.42 2.46 -64.70
C ASN A 125 0.74 1.60 -65.22
N PRO A 126 0.63 0.99 -66.42
CA PRO A 126 1.72 0.24 -67.02
C PRO A 126 2.84 1.21 -67.39
N GLY A 127 3.85 1.31 -66.52
CA GLY A 127 4.98 2.25 -66.65
C GLY A 127 5.46 2.84 -65.33
N SER A 128 4.64 2.84 -64.27
CA SER A 128 5.09 3.27 -62.94
C SER A 128 5.76 2.11 -62.21
N GLY A 129 7.09 2.03 -62.26
CA GLY A 129 7.85 1.10 -61.43
C GLY A 129 7.48 1.29 -59.96
N ARG A 130 7.24 0.20 -59.24
CA ARG A 130 6.94 0.21 -57.81
C ARG A 130 8.22 0.60 -57.07
N VAL A 131 8.37 1.87 -56.73
CA VAL A 131 9.54 2.34 -55.98
C VAL A 131 9.42 1.84 -54.54
N ASP A 132 10.35 0.98 -54.12
CA ASP A 132 10.45 0.60 -52.71
C ASP A 132 10.94 1.81 -51.91
N THR A 133 10.03 2.42 -51.16
CA THR A 133 10.35 3.61 -50.37
C THR A 133 11.17 3.29 -49.12
N ASN A 134 11.28 2.01 -48.71
CA ASN A 134 12.06 1.61 -47.56
C ASN A 134 13.57 1.84 -47.74
N GLN A 135 14.06 1.83 -48.98
CA GLN A 135 15.49 2.06 -49.27
C GLN A 135 15.97 3.45 -48.84
N TYR A 136 15.06 4.40 -48.66
CA TYR A 136 15.36 5.76 -48.25
C TYR A 136 15.33 5.96 -46.72
N TRP A 137 15.21 4.90 -45.93
CA TRP A 137 15.10 4.99 -44.48
C TRP A 137 16.11 4.08 -43.77
N ARG A 138 16.77 4.62 -42.75
CA ARG A 138 17.48 3.83 -41.73
C ARG A 138 16.60 3.72 -40.49
N TYR A 139 16.24 2.50 -40.14
CA TYR A 139 15.41 2.18 -38.97
C TYR A 139 16.26 1.95 -37.72
N ASN A 140 15.60 1.84 -36.56
CA ASN A 140 16.23 1.61 -35.25
C ASN A 140 17.21 2.72 -34.83
N VAL A 141 16.95 3.96 -35.26
CA VAL A 141 17.75 5.12 -34.86
C VAL A 141 17.29 5.57 -33.48
N ALA A 142 18.24 5.68 -32.55
CA ALA A 142 18.00 6.30 -31.26
C ALA A 142 18.10 7.83 -31.40
N CYS A 143 17.14 8.55 -30.83
CA CYS A 143 17.07 9.99 -30.94
C CYS A 143 16.58 10.66 -29.65
N GLN A 144 16.92 11.93 -29.51
CA GLN A 144 16.40 12.81 -28.47
C GLN A 144 15.75 14.05 -29.12
N ARG A 145 14.91 14.74 -28.36
CA ARG A 145 14.37 16.05 -28.73
C ARG A 145 14.45 16.97 -27.53
N VAL A 146 14.67 18.25 -27.77
CA VAL A 146 14.76 19.25 -26.70
C VAL A 146 13.36 19.68 -26.24
N ARG A 147 12.38 19.75 -27.14
CA ARG A 147 10.99 20.14 -26.82
C ARG A 147 9.96 19.19 -27.43
N ASN A 148 8.83 19.01 -26.74
CA ASN A 148 7.74 18.14 -27.22
C ASN A 148 6.85 18.80 -28.31
N LYS A 149 6.78 20.13 -28.35
CA LYS A 149 6.01 20.91 -29.33
C LYS A 149 6.86 22.05 -29.85
N ALA A 150 6.85 22.28 -31.16
CA ALA A 150 7.54 23.42 -31.76
C ALA A 150 6.81 24.72 -31.39
N SER A 151 7.56 25.76 -31.07
CA SER A 151 7.09 27.14 -31.19
C SER A 151 6.74 27.43 -32.67
N LYS A 152 5.84 28.38 -32.96
CA LYS A 152 5.47 28.71 -34.36
C LYS A 152 6.73 29.04 -35.16
N GLY A 153 7.11 28.15 -36.09
CA GLY A 153 8.30 28.29 -36.93
C GLY A 153 9.63 27.79 -36.34
N GLY A 154 9.64 27.21 -35.13
CA GLY A 154 10.85 26.79 -34.42
C GLY A 154 11.31 25.36 -34.73
N LYS A 155 12.62 25.17 -34.89
CA LYS A 155 13.26 23.85 -35.08
C LYS A 155 13.43 23.04 -33.79
N GLU A 156 13.09 23.61 -32.63
CA GLU A 156 13.30 23.08 -31.26
C GLU A 156 12.66 21.73 -30.92
N ALA A 157 11.63 21.32 -31.68
CA ALA A 157 10.99 20.01 -31.54
C ALA A 157 11.53 18.96 -32.49
N SER A 158 12.59 19.28 -33.25
CA SER A 158 13.22 18.36 -34.18
C SER A 158 14.02 17.31 -33.43
N TYR A 159 13.92 16.08 -33.89
CA TYR A 159 14.71 14.97 -33.38
C TYR A 159 16.15 15.07 -33.89
N PHE A 160 17.12 14.75 -33.03
CA PHE A 160 18.52 14.57 -33.41
C PHE A 160 19.00 13.18 -32.99
N GLU A 161 19.93 12.62 -33.77
CA GLU A 161 20.45 11.27 -33.54
C GLU A 161 21.39 11.25 -32.32
N VAL A 162 21.21 10.25 -31.46
CA VAL A 162 22.08 10.02 -30.32
C VAL A 162 22.80 8.68 -30.44
N LEU A 163 24.09 8.70 -30.12
CA LEU A 163 24.87 7.50 -29.87
C LEU A 163 24.40 6.93 -28.54
N VAL A 164 23.61 5.86 -28.61
CA VAL A 164 23.44 4.99 -27.45
C VAL A 164 24.74 4.20 -27.34
N THR A 165 25.69 4.76 -26.59
CA THR A 165 26.81 3.96 -26.10
C THR A 165 26.18 2.75 -25.44
N ALA A 166 26.50 1.54 -25.91
CA ALA A 166 26.42 0.37 -25.03
C ALA A 166 27.04 0.81 -23.70
N PRO A 167 26.42 0.46 -22.55
CA PRO A 167 26.85 0.98 -21.25
C PRO A 167 28.37 0.97 -21.24
N SER A 168 28.95 2.17 -21.14
CA SER A 168 30.39 2.35 -21.14
C SER A 168 30.94 1.31 -20.19
N GLN A 169 31.75 0.39 -20.70
CA GLN A 169 32.70 -0.32 -19.86
C GLN A 169 33.35 0.77 -19.01
N PRO A 170 33.25 0.71 -17.68
CA PRO A 170 33.99 1.65 -16.84
C PRO A 170 35.44 1.60 -17.33
N ALA A 171 36.05 2.77 -17.51
CA ALA A 171 37.46 2.91 -17.87
C ALA A 171 38.23 1.84 -17.12
N ALA A 172 38.92 0.95 -17.84
CA ALA A 172 39.48 -0.29 -17.31
C ALA A 172 40.05 -0.07 -15.91
N VAL A 173 39.24 -0.39 -14.90
CA VAL A 173 39.67 -0.35 -13.52
C VAL A 173 40.60 -1.54 -13.44
N ASN A 174 41.87 -1.26 -13.16
CA ASN A 174 42.85 -2.30 -12.91
C ASN A 174 42.22 -3.32 -11.95
N PRO A 175 42.24 -4.63 -12.28
CA PRO A 175 41.56 -5.66 -11.53
C PRO A 175 42.35 -5.91 -10.25
N THR A 176 42.15 -5.07 -9.24
CA THR A 176 42.68 -5.33 -7.91
C THR A 176 41.62 -5.40 -6.83
N ASP A 177 40.35 -5.06 -7.07
CA ASP A 177 39.31 -5.35 -6.09
C ASP A 177 37.93 -5.56 -6.74
N PHE A 178 37.75 -6.70 -7.41
CA PHE A 178 36.42 -7.21 -7.78
C PHE A 178 35.49 -7.32 -6.56
N THR A 179 36.08 -7.57 -5.38
CA THR A 179 35.46 -7.58 -4.06
C THR A 179 34.82 -6.24 -3.67
N THR A 180 35.47 -5.09 -3.88
CA THR A 180 34.89 -3.78 -3.49
C THR A 180 33.79 -3.34 -4.46
N PHE A 181 33.92 -3.64 -5.75
CA PHE A 181 32.85 -3.42 -6.73
C PHE A 181 31.63 -4.31 -6.44
N PHE A 182 31.85 -5.60 -6.17
CA PHE A 182 30.77 -6.52 -5.82
C PHE A 182 30.12 -6.14 -4.48
N ASN A 183 30.89 -5.81 -3.44
CA ASN A 183 30.35 -5.42 -2.14
C ASN A 183 29.59 -4.08 -2.19
N SER A 184 30.03 -3.11 -3.01
CA SER A 184 29.30 -1.84 -3.20
C SER A 184 28.03 -2.00 -4.05
N GLY A 185 28.08 -2.83 -5.10
CA GLY A 185 26.91 -3.19 -5.90
C GLY A 185 25.90 -4.03 -5.12
N ALA A 186 26.37 -5.05 -4.39
CA ALA A 186 25.55 -5.91 -3.55
C ALA A 186 24.92 -5.14 -2.38
N SER A 187 25.64 -4.22 -1.74
CA SER A 187 25.04 -3.36 -0.69
C SER A 187 24.04 -2.36 -1.27
N THR A 188 24.27 -1.83 -2.48
CA THR A 188 23.30 -0.93 -3.15
C THR A 188 22.04 -1.69 -3.55
N ILE A 189 22.18 -2.89 -4.14
CA ILE A 189 21.06 -3.76 -4.51
C ILE A 189 20.36 -4.26 -3.25
N ALA A 190 21.09 -4.67 -2.20
CA ALA A 190 20.51 -5.07 -0.92
C ALA A 190 19.75 -3.90 -0.29
N ASN A 191 20.27 -2.67 -0.30
CA ASN A 191 19.57 -1.50 0.23
C ASN A 191 18.31 -1.16 -0.57
N VAL A 192 18.33 -1.30 -1.90
CA VAL A 192 17.16 -1.08 -2.76
C VAL A 192 16.12 -2.19 -2.57
N LEU A 193 16.54 -3.45 -2.49
CA LEU A 193 15.68 -4.59 -2.18
C LEU A 193 15.10 -4.48 -0.77
N GLN A 194 15.90 -4.07 0.21
CA GLN A 194 15.47 -3.83 1.59
C GLN A 194 14.45 -2.69 1.64
N GLN A 195 14.68 -1.57 0.95
CA GLN A 195 13.69 -0.48 0.84
C GLN A 195 12.38 -0.92 0.16
N GLN A 196 12.45 -1.81 -0.83
CA GLN A 196 11.27 -2.39 -1.48
C GLN A 196 10.55 -3.44 -0.60
N LEU A 197 11.28 -4.17 0.24
CA LEU A 197 10.71 -5.10 1.23
C LEU A 197 10.12 -4.37 2.45
N ASP A 198 10.66 -3.20 2.79
CA ASP A 198 10.25 -2.44 3.96
C ASP A 198 9.03 -1.54 3.71
N THR A 199 8.65 -1.32 2.44
CA THR A 199 7.50 -0.48 2.05
C THR A 199 6.40 -1.29 1.40
N VAL A 200 5.14 -0.94 1.68
CA VAL A 200 3.97 -1.60 1.06
C VAL A 200 3.91 -1.21 -0.42
N PRO A 201 4.09 -2.16 -1.38
CA PRO A 201 4.10 -1.84 -2.80
C PRO A 201 2.68 -1.50 -3.30
N PHE A 202 2.58 -0.60 -4.29
CA PHE A 202 1.31 -0.14 -4.84
C PHE A 202 0.63 -1.17 -5.77
N GLU A 203 1.41 -1.92 -6.57
CA GLU A 203 0.96 -2.99 -7.46
C GLU A 203 1.83 -4.24 -7.21
N ASP A 204 1.36 -5.43 -7.59
CA ASP A 204 2.19 -6.65 -7.54
C ASP A 204 2.14 -7.40 -8.87
N ASP A 205 3.32 -7.85 -9.30
CA ASP A 205 3.53 -8.72 -10.44
C ASP A 205 2.89 -10.10 -10.14
N HIS A 206 1.78 -10.38 -10.81
CA HIS A 206 1.20 -11.70 -11.09
C HIS A 206 0.77 -12.66 -9.95
N HIS A 207 1.05 -12.44 -8.65
CA HIS A 207 0.70 -13.40 -7.58
C HIS A 207 0.20 -12.80 -6.25
N THR A 208 -0.81 -11.92 -6.26
CA THR A 208 -1.43 -11.44 -5.01
C THR A 208 -2.21 -12.57 -4.30
N SER A 209 -2.01 -12.74 -2.99
CA SER A 209 -2.80 -13.71 -2.21
C SER A 209 -4.30 -13.35 -2.26
N ALA A 210 -5.17 -14.35 -2.44
CA ALA A 210 -6.62 -14.13 -2.50
C ALA A 210 -7.16 -13.35 -1.28
N TRP A 211 -6.50 -13.55 -0.13
CA TRP A 211 -6.72 -12.79 1.10
C TRP A 211 -6.46 -11.29 0.95
N LEU A 212 -5.28 -10.90 0.44
CA LEU A 212 -4.93 -9.49 0.25
C LEU A 212 -5.76 -8.82 -0.84
N HIS A 213 -6.18 -9.58 -1.85
CA HIS A 213 -7.11 -9.11 -2.87
C HIS A 213 -8.51 -8.82 -2.29
N LYS A 214 -9.04 -9.71 -1.43
CA LYS A 214 -10.34 -9.48 -0.77
C LYS A 214 -10.28 -8.34 0.24
N THR A 215 -9.22 -8.27 1.04
CA THR A 215 -9.10 -7.29 2.12
C THR A 215 -8.66 -5.92 1.65
N LYS A 216 -7.98 -5.78 0.49
CA LYS A 216 -7.45 -4.51 -0.04
C LYS A 216 -6.50 -3.76 0.90
N PHE A 217 -5.87 -4.45 1.85
CA PHE A 217 -4.94 -3.83 2.78
C PHE A 217 -3.72 -3.23 2.07
N ARG A 218 -3.22 -3.89 1.02
CA ARG A 218 -2.10 -3.37 0.23
C ARG A 218 -2.43 -2.03 -0.41
N GLU A 219 -3.59 -1.91 -1.07
CA GLU A 219 -4.05 -0.65 -1.68
C GLU A 219 -4.23 0.47 -0.63
N THR A 220 -4.75 0.10 0.55
CA THR A 220 -5.04 1.04 1.63
C THR A 220 -3.77 1.59 2.28
N LEU A 221 -2.75 0.75 2.43
CA LEU A 221 -1.50 1.06 3.15
C LEU A 221 -0.32 1.37 2.21
N ALA A 222 -0.55 1.40 0.90
CA ALA A 222 0.49 1.60 -0.10
C ALA A 222 1.35 2.85 0.17
N GLY A 223 2.66 2.71 0.03
CA GLY A 223 3.63 3.80 0.20
C GLY A 223 3.99 4.13 1.65
N HIS A 224 3.49 3.38 2.64
CA HIS A 224 3.98 3.41 4.01
C HIS A 224 5.00 2.29 4.27
N SER A 225 5.96 2.52 5.18
CA SER A 225 6.83 1.46 5.65
C SER A 225 6.14 0.58 6.69
N PHE A 226 6.45 -0.72 6.70
CA PHE A 226 5.90 -1.65 7.69
C PHE A 226 6.25 -1.24 9.12
N GLU A 227 7.48 -0.75 9.35
CA GLU A 227 7.92 -0.21 10.64
C GLU A 227 7.05 0.97 11.09
N HIS A 228 6.77 1.93 10.19
CA HIS A 228 5.91 3.07 10.49
C HIS A 228 4.50 2.63 10.87
N LEU A 229 3.92 1.67 10.13
CA LEU A 229 2.59 1.15 10.41
C LEU A 229 2.53 0.41 11.76
N LYS A 230 3.55 -0.39 12.10
CA LYS A 230 3.64 -1.04 13.41
C LYS A 230 3.78 -0.02 14.54
N ARG A 231 4.50 1.08 14.32
CA ARG A 231 4.62 2.16 15.30
C ARG A 231 3.26 2.71 15.71
N LEU A 232 2.35 2.93 14.75
CA LEU A 232 0.98 3.45 14.98
C LEU A 232 0.19 2.66 16.02
N ILE A 233 0.36 1.35 16.09
CA ILE A 233 -0.38 0.45 16.99
C ILE A 233 0.48 -0.08 18.15
N SER A 234 1.72 0.36 18.27
CA SER A 234 2.65 -0.17 19.28
C SER A 234 2.21 0.16 20.71
N SER A 235 2.41 -0.80 21.62
CA SER A 235 2.21 -0.61 23.05
C SER A 235 3.17 0.47 23.60
N PRO A 236 2.68 1.41 24.42
CA PRO A 236 3.53 2.45 25.01
C PRO A 236 4.53 1.83 25.99
N ARG A 237 5.80 2.21 25.86
CA ARG A 237 6.91 1.75 26.69
C ARG A 237 7.08 2.64 27.92
N LYS A 238 7.79 2.13 28.93
CA LYS A 238 8.19 2.92 30.10
C LYS A 238 9.08 4.09 29.65
N GLY A 239 8.57 5.32 29.75
CA GLY A 239 9.25 6.53 29.27
C GLY A 239 8.56 7.22 28.08
N ASP A 240 7.58 6.56 27.45
CA ASP A 240 6.69 7.20 26.47
C ASP A 240 5.69 8.14 27.16
N ASP A 241 4.84 8.80 26.36
CA ASP A 241 3.82 9.72 26.85
C ASP A 241 2.97 9.08 27.99
N PRO A 242 2.98 9.65 29.21
CA PRO A 242 2.26 9.08 30.35
C PRO A 242 0.75 8.95 30.10
N HIS A 243 0.18 9.83 29.27
CA HIS A 243 -1.23 9.79 28.89
C HIS A 243 -1.57 8.58 28.02
N ALA A 244 -0.66 8.19 27.11
CA ALA A 244 -0.83 6.98 26.30
C ALA A 244 -0.79 5.72 27.17
N ILE A 245 0.05 5.71 28.22
CA ILE A 245 0.12 4.62 29.21
C ILE A 245 -1.19 4.52 30.01
N ILE A 246 -1.79 5.63 30.44
CA ILE A 246 -3.14 5.62 31.04
C ILE A 246 -4.11 4.99 30.08
N LEU A 247 -4.20 5.50 28.86
CA LEU A 247 -5.20 5.05 27.91
C LEU A 247 -5.06 3.55 27.68
N TRP A 248 -3.83 3.07 27.49
CA TRP A 248 -3.54 1.64 27.38
C TRP A 248 -4.05 0.82 28.59
N ASN A 249 -3.81 1.30 29.81
CA ASN A 249 -4.23 0.63 31.04
C ASN A 249 -5.74 0.72 31.29
N CYS A 250 -6.36 1.84 30.97
CA CYS A 250 -7.80 2.05 31.03
C CYS A 250 -8.51 1.05 30.12
N ILE A 251 -8.06 0.90 28.87
CA ILE A 251 -8.64 -0.10 27.95
C ILE A 251 -8.42 -1.54 28.44
N ARG A 252 -7.25 -1.82 29.03
CA ARG A 252 -6.99 -3.13 29.66
C ARG A 252 -7.98 -3.44 30.79
N ASN A 253 -8.31 -2.46 31.61
CA ASN A 253 -9.30 -2.59 32.69
C ASN A 253 -10.72 -2.67 32.14
N LEU A 254 -11.07 -1.85 31.16
CA LEU A 254 -12.35 -1.87 30.45
C LEU A 254 -12.66 -3.28 29.90
N GLY A 255 -11.66 -3.93 29.30
CA GLY A 255 -11.80 -5.30 28.80
C GLY A 255 -12.07 -6.36 29.89
N LEU A 256 -11.70 -6.11 31.15
CA LEU A 256 -12.09 -6.97 32.29
C LEU A 256 -13.52 -6.65 32.74
N VAL A 257 -13.89 -5.38 32.82
CA VAL A 257 -15.26 -4.95 33.20
C VAL A 257 -16.27 -5.54 32.23
N TRP A 258 -16.01 -5.40 30.94
CA TRP A 258 -16.80 -6.02 29.87
C TRP A 258 -17.01 -7.52 30.05
N GLN A 259 -15.99 -8.26 30.47
CA GLN A 259 -16.11 -9.69 30.73
C GLN A 259 -16.93 -9.99 31.99
N ASN A 260 -16.71 -9.24 33.08
CA ASN A 260 -17.50 -9.38 34.30
C ASN A 260 -19.00 -9.14 34.02
N THR A 261 -19.32 -8.14 33.20
CA THR A 261 -20.70 -7.81 32.85
C THR A 261 -21.36 -8.89 32.00
N VAL A 262 -20.58 -9.56 31.13
CA VAL A 262 -21.07 -10.76 30.43
C VAL A 262 -21.43 -11.86 31.43
N ASP A 263 -20.57 -12.15 32.39
CA ASP A 263 -20.84 -13.19 33.39
C ASP A 263 -22.03 -12.84 34.32
N ALA A 264 -22.22 -11.56 34.63
CA ALA A 264 -23.37 -11.06 35.40
C ALA A 264 -24.68 -11.02 34.59
N ALA A 265 -24.61 -10.99 33.25
CA ALA A 265 -25.79 -10.83 32.40
C ALA A 265 -26.61 -12.12 32.25
N GLY A 266 -27.93 -11.96 32.24
CA GLY A 266 -28.87 -13.05 31.97
C GLY A 266 -28.67 -13.68 30.59
N GLU A 267 -28.93 -14.99 30.47
CA GLU A 267 -28.69 -15.77 29.26
C GLU A 267 -29.41 -15.21 28.01
N MET A 268 -30.62 -14.69 28.18
CA MET A 268 -31.41 -14.12 27.07
C MET A 268 -30.72 -12.90 26.46
N LEU A 269 -30.20 -12.00 27.29
CA LEU A 269 -29.45 -10.83 26.83
C LEU A 269 -28.16 -11.23 26.12
N ARG A 270 -27.46 -12.24 26.67
CA ARG A 270 -26.25 -12.80 26.07
C ARG A 270 -26.49 -13.48 24.73
N LYS A 271 -27.65 -14.11 24.52
CA LYS A 271 -28.04 -14.66 23.21
C LYS A 271 -28.40 -13.57 22.21
N GLU A 272 -29.06 -12.50 22.66
CA GLU A 272 -29.43 -11.38 21.80
C GLU A 272 -28.20 -10.72 21.15
N VAL A 273 -27.15 -10.46 21.93
CA VAL A 273 -25.92 -9.80 21.41
C VAL A 273 -25.05 -10.70 20.51
N MET A 274 -25.38 -11.99 20.40
CA MET A 274 -24.70 -12.94 19.51
C MET A 274 -25.30 -12.99 18.10
N ARG A 275 -26.41 -12.29 17.89
CA ARG A 275 -27.18 -12.31 16.65
C ARG A 275 -26.40 -11.68 15.49
N ASN A 276 -26.31 -12.39 14.36
CA ASN A 276 -25.66 -11.89 13.14
C ASN A 276 -26.67 -11.51 12.05
N GLU A 277 -27.89 -12.04 12.12
CA GLU A 277 -28.96 -11.83 11.14
C GLU A 277 -30.28 -11.56 11.87
N MET A 278 -31.14 -10.71 11.30
CA MET A 278 -32.35 -10.23 11.97
C MET A 278 -33.32 -11.35 12.43
N HIS A 279 -33.29 -12.49 11.75
CA HIS A 279 -34.18 -13.63 12.04
C HIS A 279 -33.44 -14.91 12.47
N SER A 280 -32.13 -14.83 12.79
CA SER A 280 -31.38 -16.03 13.21
C SER A 280 -31.74 -16.46 14.64
N VAL A 281 -32.02 -17.75 14.83
CA VAL A 281 -32.17 -18.35 16.17
C VAL A 281 -30.77 -18.63 16.74
N ILE A 282 -30.44 -17.94 17.83
CA ILE A 282 -29.15 -18.12 18.51
C ILE A 282 -29.31 -19.11 19.66
N THR A 283 -28.58 -20.21 19.58
CA THR A 283 -28.59 -21.28 20.58
C THR A 283 -27.53 -21.08 21.66
N GLN A 284 -26.37 -20.53 21.30
CA GLN A 284 -25.24 -20.34 22.21
C GLN A 284 -25.16 -18.89 22.72
N PRO A 285 -25.16 -18.67 24.05
CA PRO A 285 -24.97 -17.33 24.62
C PRO A 285 -23.54 -16.84 24.42
N LEU A 286 -23.37 -15.52 24.50
CA LEU A 286 -22.05 -14.90 24.63
C LEU A 286 -21.37 -15.36 25.93
N GLU A 287 -20.08 -15.68 25.87
CA GLU A 287 -19.30 -16.10 27.05
C GLU A 287 -18.06 -15.22 27.21
N ALA A 288 -17.67 -14.91 28.44
CA ALA A 288 -16.37 -14.31 28.73
C ALA A 288 -15.21 -15.21 28.27
N TYR A 289 -13.96 -14.71 28.26
CA TYR A 289 -12.84 -15.62 28.04
C TYR A 289 -12.59 -16.44 29.31
N ALA A 290 -12.17 -17.70 29.13
CA ALA A 290 -11.78 -18.55 30.24
C ALA A 290 -10.77 -17.83 31.15
N ASN A 291 -11.03 -17.84 32.46
CA ASN A 291 -10.24 -17.15 33.49
C ASN A 291 -10.08 -15.63 33.26
N HIS A 292 -11.03 -14.98 32.59
CA HIS A 292 -10.97 -13.54 32.27
C HIS A 292 -9.66 -13.14 31.58
N ARG A 293 -9.17 -14.02 30.70
CA ARG A 293 -7.95 -13.78 29.93
C ARG A 293 -8.02 -12.43 29.21
N ASN A 294 -6.99 -11.63 29.41
CA ASN A 294 -6.88 -10.24 28.94
C ASN A 294 -5.80 -10.08 27.85
N ASP A 295 -5.18 -11.18 27.42
CA ASP A 295 -4.18 -11.20 26.35
C ASP A 295 -4.75 -10.72 25.01
N LYS A 296 -6.05 -10.91 24.80
CA LYS A 296 -6.72 -10.52 23.56
C LYS A 296 -7.19 -9.06 23.52
N VAL A 297 -7.20 -8.33 24.64
CA VAL A 297 -7.63 -6.92 24.67
C VAL A 297 -6.70 -6.00 23.87
N HIS A 298 -5.48 -6.44 23.57
CA HIS A 298 -4.55 -5.70 22.71
C HIS A 298 -5.20 -5.25 21.40
N VAL A 299 -6.11 -6.04 20.81
CA VAL A 299 -6.79 -5.65 19.57
C VAL A 299 -7.58 -4.36 19.75
N VAL A 300 -8.20 -4.14 20.91
CA VAL A 300 -8.92 -2.89 21.20
C VAL A 300 -7.90 -1.80 21.55
N GLN A 301 -6.88 -2.11 22.35
CA GLN A 301 -5.86 -1.13 22.74
C GLN A 301 -5.13 -0.51 21.53
N GLU A 302 -4.82 -1.33 20.53
CA GLU A 302 -4.21 -0.91 19.27
C GLU A 302 -5.05 0.14 18.52
N ILE A 303 -6.39 0.09 18.60
CA ILE A 303 -7.28 1.09 18.00
C ILE A 303 -7.07 2.46 18.66
N PHE A 304 -7.01 2.47 19.99
CA PHE A 304 -6.80 3.69 20.76
C PHE A 304 -5.40 4.25 20.55
N MET A 305 -4.37 3.39 20.48
CA MET A 305 -3.00 3.82 20.17
C MET A 305 -2.90 4.39 18.77
N PHE A 306 -3.51 3.75 17.78
CA PHE A 306 -3.57 4.28 16.43
C PHE A 306 -4.19 5.68 16.42
N THR A 307 -5.33 5.85 17.09
CA THR A 307 -6.03 7.14 17.11
C THR A 307 -5.23 8.20 17.86
N TRP A 308 -4.61 7.84 18.99
CA TRP A 308 -3.72 8.71 19.75
C TRP A 308 -2.55 9.21 18.91
N GLN A 309 -1.91 8.32 18.17
CA GLN A 309 -0.74 8.61 17.35
C GLN A 309 -1.04 9.31 16.02
N THR A 310 -2.29 9.29 15.54
CA THR A 310 -2.65 9.90 14.25
C THR A 310 -3.44 11.20 14.43
N VAL A 311 -4.27 11.29 15.47
CA VAL A 311 -5.15 12.43 15.74
C VAL A 311 -4.62 13.29 16.90
N GLY A 312 -3.94 12.68 17.88
CA GLY A 312 -3.32 13.39 19.00
C GLY A 312 -1.90 13.90 18.70
N PRO A 313 -1.25 14.56 19.67
CA PRO A 313 0.18 14.83 19.63
C PRO A 313 0.95 13.56 20.06
N PRO A 314 1.82 12.94 19.23
CA PRO A 314 2.36 13.36 17.92
C PRO A 314 1.45 13.02 16.73
N LYS A 315 1.42 13.86 15.69
CA LYS A 315 0.63 13.62 14.45
C LYS A 315 1.42 12.77 13.45
N LEU A 316 1.57 11.48 13.73
CA LEU A 316 2.16 10.57 12.76
C LEU A 316 1.27 10.47 11.51
N LYS A 317 1.90 10.24 10.36
CA LYS A 317 1.20 10.19 9.07
C LYS A 317 0.25 8.98 9.04
N ALA A 318 -1.05 9.24 9.04
CA ALA A 318 -2.07 8.21 8.89
C ALA A 318 -2.11 7.65 7.44
N PRO A 319 -2.67 6.45 7.24
CA PRO A 319 -2.99 5.91 5.91
C PRO A 319 -3.87 6.83 5.08
N ARG A 320 -3.78 6.71 3.75
CA ARG A 320 -4.39 7.64 2.78
C ARG A 320 -5.89 7.90 2.99
N TYR A 321 -6.65 6.87 3.31
CA TYR A 321 -8.11 6.93 3.41
C TYR A 321 -8.62 7.11 4.85
N PHE A 322 -7.73 7.18 5.83
CA PHE A 322 -8.14 7.33 7.22
C PHE A 322 -8.71 8.73 7.49
N ALA A 323 -10.00 8.79 7.82
CA ALA A 323 -10.66 10.00 8.28
C ALA A 323 -11.74 9.69 9.32
N LEU A 324 -11.68 10.36 10.47
CA LEU A 324 -12.79 10.35 11.43
C LEU A 324 -13.90 11.30 10.97
N THR A 325 -15.15 10.94 11.26
CA THR A 325 -16.30 11.85 11.08
C THR A 325 -16.25 12.98 12.10
N ASP A 326 -16.98 14.07 11.87
CA ASP A 326 -16.95 15.21 12.80
C ASP A 326 -17.52 14.85 14.17
N GLN A 327 -18.52 13.99 14.23
CA GLN A 327 -19.04 13.44 15.48
C GLN A 327 -17.98 12.62 16.21
N GLN A 328 -17.25 11.74 15.51
CA GLN A 328 -16.17 10.96 16.12
C GLN A 328 -15.01 11.82 16.59
N LYS A 329 -14.65 12.86 15.83
CA LYS A 329 -13.65 13.84 16.28
C LYS A 329 -14.12 14.55 17.55
N LYS A 330 -15.42 14.86 17.69
CA LYS A 330 -15.98 15.46 18.90
C LYS A 330 -15.85 14.52 20.10
N VAL A 331 -16.26 13.26 19.95
CA VAL A 331 -16.14 12.22 20.99
C VAL A 331 -14.68 12.00 21.37
N TRP A 332 -13.80 11.86 20.38
CA TRP A 332 -12.36 11.69 20.60
C TRP A 332 -11.74 12.88 21.33
N ARG A 333 -12.03 14.13 20.91
CA ARG A 333 -11.50 15.32 21.59
C ARG A 333 -11.96 15.39 23.05
N HIS A 334 -13.19 14.98 23.32
CA HIS A 334 -13.71 14.96 24.69
C HIS A 334 -12.97 13.93 25.56
N LEU A 335 -12.76 12.71 25.04
CA LEU A 335 -11.92 11.69 25.68
C LEU A 335 -10.49 12.21 25.90
N GLN A 336 -9.88 12.76 24.86
CA GLN A 336 -8.50 13.26 24.90
C GLN A 336 -8.33 14.38 25.93
N THR A 337 -9.29 15.32 26.00
CA THR A 337 -9.25 16.41 26.98
C THR A 337 -9.29 15.87 28.42
N ASN A 338 -10.17 14.90 28.70
CA ASN A 338 -10.26 14.27 30.02
C ASN A 338 -8.98 13.52 30.41
N ILE A 339 -8.27 12.93 29.45
CA ILE A 339 -6.99 12.29 29.70
C ILE A 339 -5.91 13.33 30.00
N LEU A 340 -5.83 14.40 29.21
CA LEU A 340 -4.79 15.44 29.34
C LEU A 340 -4.95 16.31 30.60
N LEU A 341 -6.15 16.37 31.17
CA LEU A 341 -6.42 17.11 32.41
C LEU A 341 -6.04 16.34 33.69
N ARG A 342 -5.66 15.06 33.59
CA ARG A 342 -5.31 14.23 34.76
C ARG A 342 -3.89 14.49 35.23
N ASP A 343 -3.73 14.65 36.54
CA ASP A 343 -2.44 14.96 37.16
C ASP A 343 -1.54 13.73 37.32
N ARG A 344 -0.22 13.96 37.38
CA ARG A 344 0.81 12.89 37.46
C ARG A 344 0.64 11.94 38.66
N SER A 345 0.05 12.39 39.75
CA SER A 345 -0.26 11.58 40.93
C SER A 345 -1.51 10.70 40.76
N GLU A 346 -2.54 11.19 40.06
CA GLU A 346 -3.72 10.39 39.70
C GLU A 346 -3.36 9.32 38.66
N LEU A 347 -2.45 9.69 37.76
CA LEU A 347 -1.74 8.88 36.78
C LEU A 347 -1.03 7.64 37.37
N GLU A 348 -0.50 7.72 38.59
CA GLU A 348 0.20 6.61 39.25
C GLU A 348 -0.75 5.75 40.14
N ALA A 349 -1.84 6.34 40.64
CA ALA A 349 -2.81 5.65 41.49
C ALA A 349 -3.73 4.68 40.71
N GLU A 350 -4.20 5.06 39.51
CA GLU A 350 -5.08 4.21 38.69
C GLU A 350 -4.37 3.00 38.06
N VAL A 351 -3.04 3.08 37.86
CA VAL A 351 -2.22 2.01 37.27
C VAL A 351 -2.10 0.80 38.21
N SER A 352 -2.38 0.98 39.51
CA SER A 352 -1.97 0.04 40.56
C SER A 352 -3.03 -1.01 40.96
N GLN A 353 -4.30 -0.92 40.56
CA GLN A 353 -5.32 -1.90 41.00
C GLN A 353 -6.31 -2.28 39.89
N PRO A 354 -6.27 -3.52 39.35
CA PRO A 354 -7.44 -4.10 38.72
C PRO A 354 -8.47 -4.36 39.83
N VAL A 355 -9.46 -3.48 39.95
CA VAL A 355 -10.57 -3.65 40.89
C VAL A 355 -11.40 -4.84 40.40
N GLY A 356 -11.25 -5.99 41.06
CA GLY A 356 -11.91 -7.24 40.68
C GLY A 356 -13.43 -7.18 40.76
N GLY A 357 -14.11 -7.87 39.83
CA GLY A 357 -15.55 -8.18 39.90
C GLY A 357 -16.53 -7.04 39.63
N ARG A 358 -16.07 -5.84 39.26
CA ARG A 358 -16.98 -4.74 38.94
C ARG A 358 -17.54 -4.86 37.52
N CYS A 359 -18.82 -4.48 37.37
CA CYS A 359 -19.52 -4.40 36.09
C CYS A 359 -19.85 -2.95 35.66
N ARG A 360 -19.64 -1.97 36.55
CA ARG A 360 -19.91 -0.54 36.28
C ARG A 360 -18.67 0.14 35.71
N LEU A 361 -18.86 0.97 34.69
CA LEU A 361 -17.79 1.75 34.07
C LEU A 361 -17.41 2.95 34.93
N THR A 362 -16.12 3.27 34.97
CA THR A 362 -15.67 4.60 35.42
C THR A 362 -15.93 5.62 34.32
N HIS A 363 -15.90 6.92 34.67
CA HIS A 363 -16.12 7.99 33.68
C HIS A 363 -15.17 7.88 32.47
N LEU A 364 -13.88 7.61 32.70
CA LEU A 364 -12.91 7.50 31.61
C LEU A 364 -13.16 6.26 30.72
N GLU A 365 -13.55 5.15 31.34
CA GLU A 365 -13.89 3.91 30.63
C GLU A 365 -15.16 4.05 29.80
N ASP A 366 -16.15 4.78 30.30
CA ASP A 366 -17.36 5.11 29.54
C ASP A 366 -17.04 6.00 28.33
N LEU A 367 -16.19 7.01 28.49
CA LEU A 367 -15.71 7.82 27.35
C LEU A 367 -14.98 6.97 26.31
N CYS A 368 -14.16 6.01 26.74
CA CYS A 368 -13.51 5.05 25.85
C CYS A 368 -14.54 4.16 25.14
N GLN A 369 -15.51 3.62 25.87
CA GLN A 369 -16.59 2.82 25.32
C GLN A 369 -17.39 3.59 24.26
N ASN A 370 -17.76 4.84 24.55
CA ASN A 370 -18.52 5.69 23.63
C ASN A 370 -17.73 6.00 22.35
N PHE A 371 -16.42 6.21 22.46
CA PHE A 371 -15.57 6.33 21.28
C PHE A 371 -15.57 5.03 20.45
N TYR A 372 -15.42 3.87 21.10
CA TYR A 372 -15.43 2.58 20.41
C TYR A 372 -16.78 2.27 19.74
N LEU A 373 -17.91 2.55 20.40
CA LEU A 373 -19.25 2.47 19.82
C LEU A 373 -19.41 3.42 18.61
N SER A 374 -18.86 4.63 18.69
CA SER A 374 -18.91 5.58 17.58
C SER A 374 -18.17 5.10 16.33
N LEU A 375 -17.13 4.27 16.49
CA LEU A 375 -16.43 3.62 15.38
C LEU A 375 -17.23 2.44 14.80
N LEU A 376 -17.89 1.66 15.67
CA LEU A 376 -18.74 0.54 15.27
C LEU A 376 -19.96 0.98 14.47
N GLY A 377 -20.54 2.14 14.82
CA GLY A 377 -21.70 2.72 14.14
C GLY A 377 -21.41 3.45 12.83
N GLN A 378 -20.22 3.32 12.25
CA GLN A 378 -19.96 3.86 10.91
C GLN A 378 -20.58 2.97 9.83
N HIS A 379 -21.20 3.62 8.84
CA HIS A 379 -21.74 2.99 7.64
C HIS A 379 -20.97 3.45 6.40
N THR A 380 -20.71 2.54 5.47
CA THR A 380 -20.15 2.89 4.16
C THR A 380 -21.24 2.99 3.10
N ASN A 381 -21.10 3.94 2.19
CA ASN A 381 -22.00 4.11 1.05
C ASN A 381 -21.40 3.57 -0.26
N VAL A 382 -20.06 3.50 -0.35
CA VAL A 382 -19.36 3.19 -1.60
C VAL A 382 -18.23 2.19 -1.36
N HIS A 383 -17.31 2.51 -0.45
CA HIS A 383 -16.08 1.75 -0.25
C HIS A 383 -15.77 1.55 1.24
N GLU A 384 -15.38 0.33 1.60
CA GLU A 384 -15.01 -0.05 2.97
C GLU A 384 -13.81 0.78 3.48
N GLN A 385 -12.92 1.21 2.58
CA GLN A 385 -11.74 2.03 2.90
C GLN A 385 -12.09 3.43 3.45
N GLU A 386 -13.33 3.89 3.30
CA GLU A 386 -13.80 5.15 3.87
C GLU A 386 -14.06 5.03 5.38
N LEU A 387 -14.20 3.80 5.90
CA LEU A 387 -14.44 3.55 7.32
C LEU A 387 -13.13 3.74 8.08
N ALA A 388 -13.15 4.63 9.07
CA ALA A 388 -12.01 4.86 9.95
C ALA A 388 -11.59 3.56 10.64
N PHE A 389 -12.57 2.79 11.11
CA PHE A 389 -12.31 1.54 11.80
C PHE A 389 -11.65 0.50 10.87
N TYR A 390 -12.07 0.40 9.61
CA TYR A 390 -11.42 -0.46 8.61
C TYR A 390 -9.93 -0.11 8.42
N ASN A 391 -9.58 1.18 8.33
CA ASN A 391 -8.17 1.59 8.16
C ASN A 391 -7.30 1.16 9.35
N ILE A 392 -7.86 1.21 10.56
CA ILE A 392 -7.18 0.73 11.77
C ILE A 392 -6.99 -0.80 11.69
N LEU A 393 -8.04 -1.54 11.34
CA LEU A 393 -8.00 -3.00 11.14
C LEU A 393 -6.95 -3.39 10.09
N ALA A 394 -6.83 -2.64 8.99
CA ALA A 394 -5.81 -2.86 7.98
C ALA A 394 -4.39 -2.77 8.56
N VAL A 395 -4.13 -1.79 9.43
CA VAL A 395 -2.83 -1.65 10.11
C VAL A 395 -2.58 -2.78 11.12
N GLN A 396 -3.61 -3.28 11.80
CA GLN A 396 -3.51 -4.48 12.64
C GLN A 396 -3.14 -5.73 11.83
N GLY A 397 -3.42 -5.71 10.52
CA GLY A 397 -3.01 -6.76 9.58
C GLY A 397 -1.53 -6.79 9.24
N VAL A 398 -0.73 -5.84 9.74
CA VAL A 398 0.68 -5.69 9.41
C VAL A 398 1.59 -6.49 10.36
N HIS A 399 2.58 -7.15 9.77
CA HIS A 399 3.72 -7.82 10.43
C HIS A 399 5.03 -7.06 10.12
N ALA A 400 6.16 -7.49 10.69
CA ALA A 400 7.46 -6.81 10.59
C ALA A 400 7.89 -6.47 9.15
N HIS A 401 7.71 -7.41 8.22
CA HIS A 401 8.11 -7.26 6.81
C HIS A 401 7.00 -7.76 5.85
N GLY A 402 5.73 -7.56 6.20
CA GLY A 402 4.62 -8.07 5.39
C GLY A 402 3.26 -8.01 6.09
N PHE A 403 2.32 -8.82 5.61
CA PHE A 403 0.98 -8.94 6.20
C PHE A 403 0.85 -10.24 6.98
N LEU A 404 0.01 -10.24 8.02
CA LEU A 404 -0.35 -11.44 8.76
C LEU A 404 -1.05 -12.45 7.85
N PRO A 405 -0.76 -13.76 8.00
CA PRO A 405 -1.50 -14.78 7.29
C PRO A 405 -2.97 -14.81 7.77
N PRO A 406 -3.90 -15.34 6.95
CA PRO A 406 -5.33 -15.37 7.28
C PRO A 406 -5.62 -16.02 8.64
N SER A 407 -4.94 -17.11 8.99
CA SER A 407 -5.12 -17.82 10.27
C SER A 407 -4.83 -16.94 11.49
N ALA A 408 -3.71 -16.21 11.46
CA ALA A 408 -3.32 -15.30 12.53
C ALA A 408 -4.24 -14.08 12.59
N TYR A 409 -4.53 -13.46 11.44
CA TYR A 409 -5.39 -12.28 11.40
C TYR A 409 -6.83 -12.59 11.80
N CYS A 410 -7.40 -13.72 11.36
CA CYS A 410 -8.73 -14.16 11.75
C CYS A 410 -8.85 -14.37 13.27
N THR A 411 -7.77 -14.76 13.94
CA THR A 411 -7.75 -14.85 15.41
C THR A 411 -7.93 -13.48 16.06
N ASN A 412 -7.24 -12.45 15.55
CA ASN A 412 -7.37 -11.07 16.05
C ASN A 412 -8.74 -10.48 15.69
N LEU A 413 -9.23 -10.73 14.48
CA LEU A 413 -10.53 -10.27 14.02
C LEU A 413 -11.68 -10.91 14.82
N GLY A 414 -11.57 -12.20 15.15
CA GLY A 414 -12.52 -12.88 16.04
C GLY A 414 -12.53 -12.29 17.45
N ALA A 415 -11.36 -11.89 17.97
CA ALA A 415 -11.28 -11.17 19.24
C ALA A 415 -11.95 -9.78 19.16
N GLN A 416 -11.73 -9.02 18.09
CA GLN A 416 -12.40 -7.72 17.88
C GLN A 416 -13.93 -7.86 17.86
N ILE A 417 -14.46 -8.83 17.11
CA ILE A 417 -15.90 -9.10 17.06
C ILE A 417 -16.44 -9.45 18.46
N LYS A 418 -15.69 -10.24 19.24
CA LYS A 418 -16.10 -10.60 20.59
C LYS A 418 -16.13 -9.39 21.52
N PHE A 419 -15.10 -8.54 21.50
CA PHE A 419 -15.07 -7.30 22.30
C PHE A 419 -16.12 -6.27 21.85
N ALA A 420 -16.43 -6.19 20.56
CA ALA A 420 -17.54 -5.38 20.06
C ALA A 420 -18.89 -5.81 20.67
N ARG A 421 -19.13 -7.12 20.78
CA ARG A 421 -20.33 -7.66 21.45
C ARG A 421 -20.31 -7.42 22.97
N PHE A 422 -19.15 -7.54 23.61
CA PHE A 422 -19.02 -7.20 25.03
C PHE A 422 -19.36 -5.72 25.29
N CYS A 423 -18.87 -4.83 24.43
CA CYS A 423 -19.15 -3.40 24.48
C CYS A 423 -20.65 -3.10 24.33
N VAL A 424 -21.34 -3.74 23.38
CA VAL A 424 -22.80 -3.56 23.21
C VAL A 424 -23.57 -4.08 24.41
N LEU A 425 -23.19 -5.23 24.96
CA LEU A 425 -23.82 -5.78 26.16
C LEU A 425 -23.61 -4.86 27.37
N GLN A 426 -22.41 -4.31 27.55
CA GLN A 426 -22.12 -3.33 28.59
C GLN A 426 -22.99 -2.07 28.45
N HIS A 427 -23.04 -1.50 27.24
CA HIS A 427 -23.85 -0.30 26.99
C HIS A 427 -25.35 -0.55 27.19
N ALA A 428 -25.82 -1.77 26.92
CA ALA A 428 -27.21 -2.16 27.14
C ALA A 428 -27.57 -2.34 28.62
N THR A 429 -26.60 -2.68 29.48
CA THR A 429 -26.80 -2.97 30.90
C THR A 429 -26.52 -1.80 31.82
N ASP A 430 -25.62 -0.90 31.40
CA ASP A 430 -25.26 0.34 32.09
C ASP A 430 -25.50 1.51 31.10
N PRO A 431 -26.77 1.81 30.75
CA PRO A 431 -27.08 2.92 29.85
C PRO A 431 -26.66 4.23 30.50
N PHE A 432 -26.06 5.10 29.71
CA PHE A 432 -25.56 6.41 30.12
C PHE A 432 -26.58 7.18 30.98
N GLN A 433 -26.23 7.49 32.22
CA GLN A 433 -26.90 8.56 32.97
C GLN A 433 -26.36 9.89 32.43
N ASP A 434 -27.04 10.46 31.45
CA ASP A 434 -27.03 11.92 31.29
C ASP A 434 -27.58 12.49 32.61
N ASP A 435 -26.71 12.94 33.52
CA ASP A 435 -27.12 13.95 34.50
C ASP A 435 -27.18 15.28 33.74
N PRO A 436 -28.36 15.82 33.38
CA PRO A 436 -28.45 17.23 33.09
C PRO A 436 -27.99 18.00 34.35
N PRO A 437 -27.25 19.11 34.22
CA PRO A 437 -26.95 19.94 35.39
C PRO A 437 -28.28 20.32 36.03
N ALA A 438 -28.44 19.97 37.31
CA ALA A 438 -29.63 20.20 38.12
C ALA A 438 -30.27 21.56 37.83
N ALA A 439 -31.29 21.55 36.97
CA ALA A 439 -32.20 22.66 36.82
C ALA A 439 -33.32 22.42 37.83
N ALA A 440 -33.17 23.10 38.96
CA ALA A 440 -34.22 23.53 39.88
C ALA A 440 -35.42 22.59 40.06
N ALA A 441 -35.47 21.99 41.25
CA ALA A 441 -36.73 21.68 41.89
C ALA A 441 -37.67 22.90 41.78
N THR A 442 -38.76 22.73 41.04
CA THR A 442 -40.01 23.41 41.33
C THR A 442 -41.07 22.34 41.27
N ASP A 443 -41.63 22.05 42.44
CA ASP A 443 -42.90 21.39 42.65
C ASP A 443 -43.94 21.87 41.62
N ASP A 444 -44.69 20.96 41.02
CA ASP A 444 -46.14 21.03 41.18
C ASP A 444 -46.87 19.75 40.74
N GLU A 445 -48.02 19.59 41.39
CA GLU A 445 -48.82 18.41 41.61
C GLU A 445 -49.68 17.92 40.42
N GLN A 446 -50.03 16.62 40.52
CA GLN A 446 -51.33 16.00 40.17
C GLN A 446 -51.91 16.10 38.76
N SER A 447 -52.17 14.93 38.14
CA SER A 447 -53.55 14.46 37.91
C SER A 447 -53.58 13.07 37.27
N GLU A 448 -54.45 12.22 37.81
CA GLU A 448 -54.75 10.84 37.41
C GLU A 448 -55.53 10.72 36.09
N SER A 449 -55.36 9.56 35.46
CA SER A 449 -56.31 8.74 34.67
C SER A 449 -57.18 9.38 33.57
N GLU A 450 -57.15 8.79 32.36
CA GLU A 450 -58.32 8.08 31.81
C GLU A 450 -58.00 7.28 30.53
N VAL A 451 -58.87 6.31 30.27
CA VAL A 451 -58.83 5.19 29.31
C VAL A 451 -59.45 5.60 27.96
N SER A 452 -59.06 4.91 26.87
CA SER A 452 -59.71 4.75 25.54
C SER A 452 -58.73 5.09 24.40
N ASP A 453 -58.80 4.55 23.18
CA ASP A 453 -59.35 3.35 22.54
C ASP A 453 -58.71 3.34 21.13
N ASP A 454 -58.68 2.17 20.52
CA ASP A 454 -58.51 1.82 19.10
C ASP A 454 -58.08 2.90 18.07
N SER A 455 -56.98 2.64 17.36
CA SER A 455 -57.00 2.64 15.88
C SER A 455 -55.71 2.10 15.28
N VAL A 456 -55.87 1.00 14.53
CA VAL A 456 -54.94 0.49 13.54
C VAL A 456 -54.77 1.53 12.42
N SER A 457 -53.52 1.93 12.14
CA SER A 457 -53.16 2.58 10.89
C SER A 457 -51.89 1.94 10.33
N GLU A 458 -52.07 1.22 9.23
CA GLU A 458 -51.00 0.88 8.31
C GLU A 458 -50.52 2.17 7.63
N GLU A 459 -49.24 2.54 7.81
CA GLU A 459 -48.60 3.47 6.89
C GLU A 459 -47.23 2.94 6.46
N GLN A 460 -47.17 2.61 5.17
CA GLN A 460 -45.95 2.55 4.39
C GLN A 460 -45.43 3.97 4.16
N SER A 461 -44.22 4.26 4.61
CA SER A 461 -43.32 5.28 4.03
C SER A 461 -41.89 4.95 4.49
N ASP A 462 -41.04 4.49 3.57
CA ASP A 462 -40.10 5.26 2.74
C ASP A 462 -38.87 5.78 3.50
N ALA A 463 -37.71 5.56 2.88
CA ALA A 463 -36.40 5.53 3.48
C ALA A 463 -35.89 6.93 3.87
N GLY A 464 -35.61 7.12 5.16
CA GLY A 464 -34.87 8.25 5.70
C GLY A 464 -34.50 8.00 7.15
N THR A 465 -33.30 7.45 7.39
CA THR A 465 -32.85 7.01 8.72
C THR A 465 -32.44 8.19 9.60
N ASP A 466 -33.37 8.69 10.40
CA ASP A 466 -33.10 9.38 11.67
C ASP A 466 -34.05 8.79 12.73
N VAL A 467 -33.77 7.56 13.17
CA VAL A 467 -34.53 6.92 14.24
C VAL A 467 -33.91 7.34 15.56
N GLY A 468 -34.54 8.34 16.18
CA GLY A 468 -34.09 8.99 17.40
C GLY A 468 -33.74 8.02 18.54
N LEU A 469 -32.52 8.19 19.04
CA LEU A 469 -31.99 7.58 20.27
C LEU A 469 -32.86 7.89 21.52
N HIS A 470 -33.76 8.87 21.43
CA HIS A 470 -34.62 9.32 22.53
C HIS A 470 -35.80 8.39 22.87
N SER A 471 -36.17 7.42 22.01
CA SER A 471 -37.22 6.43 22.31
C SER A 471 -36.69 5.20 23.10
N ALA A 472 -35.36 4.99 23.09
CA ALA A 472 -34.73 3.78 23.61
C ALA A 472 -34.72 3.67 25.15
N THR A 473 -34.89 4.78 25.88
CA THR A 473 -34.85 4.81 27.36
C THR A 473 -36.04 4.15 28.05
N LYS A 474 -37.15 3.85 27.32
CA LYS A 474 -38.26 3.05 27.85
C LYS A 474 -38.11 1.53 27.61
N ALA A 475 -37.15 1.12 26.79
CA ALA A 475 -36.89 -0.27 26.49
C ALA A 475 -35.81 -0.78 27.45
N GLY A 476 -36.13 -1.76 28.31
CA GLY A 476 -35.14 -2.36 29.22
C GLY A 476 -33.92 -2.94 28.48
N PRO A 477 -32.91 -3.47 29.20
CA PRO A 477 -31.60 -3.84 28.62
C PRO A 477 -31.65 -4.69 27.34
N ILE A 478 -32.61 -5.61 27.23
CA ILE A 478 -32.82 -6.44 26.03
C ILE A 478 -33.29 -5.62 24.84
N GLY A 479 -34.18 -4.65 25.05
CA GLY A 479 -34.67 -3.77 24.00
C GLY A 479 -33.58 -2.82 23.50
N LEU A 480 -32.79 -2.25 24.42
CA LEU A 480 -31.62 -1.45 24.06
C LEU A 480 -30.58 -2.27 23.28
N ALA A 481 -30.28 -3.50 23.73
CA ALA A 481 -29.41 -4.42 23.00
C ALA A 481 -29.93 -4.70 21.58
N LYS A 482 -31.24 -4.95 21.41
CA LYS A 482 -31.84 -5.13 20.07
C LYS A 482 -31.62 -3.93 19.16
N THR A 483 -31.83 -2.72 19.66
CA THR A 483 -31.61 -1.48 18.90
C THR A 483 -30.14 -1.35 18.47
N LEU A 484 -29.20 -1.57 19.40
CA LEU A 484 -27.76 -1.50 19.11
C LEU A 484 -27.31 -2.59 18.14
N MET A 485 -27.84 -3.80 18.28
CA MET A 485 -27.55 -4.91 17.37
C MET A 485 -28.04 -4.60 15.95
N ASN A 486 -29.26 -4.07 15.82
CA ASN A 486 -29.83 -3.67 14.53
C ASN A 486 -29.06 -2.50 13.88
N ALA A 487 -28.57 -1.57 14.68
CA ALA A 487 -27.81 -0.43 14.17
C ALA A 487 -26.39 -0.83 13.75
N TYR A 488 -25.69 -1.66 14.54
CA TYR A 488 -24.24 -1.81 14.42
C TYR A 488 -23.79 -3.21 13.98
N MET A 489 -24.50 -4.27 14.39
CA MET A 489 -23.93 -5.63 14.44
C MET A 489 -24.49 -6.60 13.39
N ILE A 490 -25.68 -6.32 12.84
CA ILE A 490 -26.36 -7.22 11.90
C ILE A 490 -25.84 -7.06 10.48
N ARG A 491 -25.70 -8.19 9.76
CA ARG A 491 -25.32 -8.21 8.33
C ARG A 491 -26.32 -7.41 7.48
N GLY A 492 -25.80 -6.69 6.50
CA GLY A 492 -26.62 -5.90 5.55
C GLY A 492 -26.83 -4.44 5.96
N THR A 493 -26.30 -4.04 7.13
CA THR A 493 -26.32 -2.64 7.60
C THR A 493 -25.17 -1.80 7.02
N ASN A 494 -24.33 -2.37 6.15
CA ASN A 494 -23.12 -1.74 5.59
C ASN A 494 -22.15 -1.19 6.66
N THR A 495 -22.14 -1.81 7.85
CA THR A 495 -21.26 -1.44 8.96
C THR A 495 -19.92 -2.16 8.89
N THR A 496 -18.94 -1.67 9.64
CA THR A 496 -17.65 -2.35 9.83
C THR A 496 -17.83 -3.77 10.40
N MET A 497 -18.85 -4.02 11.21
CA MET A 497 -19.14 -5.37 11.73
C MET A 497 -19.51 -6.36 10.64
N THR A 498 -20.33 -5.95 9.67
CA THR A 498 -20.66 -6.79 8.51
C THR A 498 -19.38 -7.21 7.79
N TRP A 499 -18.50 -6.24 7.52
CA TRP A 499 -17.21 -6.49 6.90
C TRP A 499 -16.33 -7.45 7.71
N MET A 500 -16.22 -7.25 9.04
CA MET A 500 -15.39 -8.09 9.90
C MET A 500 -15.89 -9.55 9.92
N VAL A 501 -17.20 -9.77 10.04
CA VAL A 501 -17.79 -11.12 10.07
C VAL A 501 -17.61 -11.84 8.72
N ASP A 502 -17.77 -11.11 7.62
CA ASP A 502 -17.58 -11.65 6.27
C ASP A 502 -16.12 -11.95 5.96
N CYS A 503 -15.20 -11.04 6.35
CA CYS A 503 -13.77 -11.27 6.24
C CYS A 503 -13.31 -12.43 7.12
N LEU A 504 -13.87 -12.59 8.33
CA LEU A 504 -13.56 -13.72 9.20
C LEU A 504 -13.96 -15.05 8.55
N SER A 505 -15.18 -15.12 8.01
CA SER A 505 -15.71 -16.30 7.32
C SER A 505 -14.89 -16.62 6.06
N TYR A 506 -14.51 -15.60 5.29
CA TYR A 506 -13.67 -15.73 4.12
C TYR A 506 -12.25 -16.20 4.47
N GLY A 507 -11.65 -15.62 5.51
CA GLY A 507 -10.29 -15.95 5.96
C GLY A 507 -10.19 -17.35 6.54
N TYR A 508 -11.19 -17.81 7.31
CA TYR A 508 -11.28 -19.21 7.71
C TYR A 508 -11.47 -20.13 6.51
N ARG A 509 -12.33 -19.77 5.55
CA ARG A 509 -12.46 -20.56 4.33
C ARG A 509 -11.13 -20.66 3.60
N ILE A 510 -10.37 -19.59 3.48
CA ILE A 510 -9.00 -19.65 2.93
C ILE A 510 -8.12 -20.53 3.81
N ALA A 511 -8.10 -20.38 5.13
CA ALA A 511 -7.25 -21.18 6.01
C ALA A 511 -7.58 -22.69 5.97
N TYR A 512 -8.86 -23.05 5.80
CA TYR A 512 -9.32 -24.45 5.74
C TYR A 512 -9.29 -25.02 4.31
N SER A 513 -9.53 -24.22 3.27
CA SER A 513 -9.52 -24.65 1.87
C SER A 513 -8.16 -24.53 1.21
N THR A 514 -7.30 -23.64 1.71
CA THR A 514 -5.88 -23.66 1.43
C THR A 514 -5.33 -24.77 2.29
N ALA A 515 -5.37 -25.98 1.75
CA ALA A 515 -4.68 -27.12 2.32
C ALA A 515 -3.26 -26.67 2.73
N VAL A 516 -2.85 -27.13 3.92
CA VAL A 516 -1.46 -27.46 4.25
C VAL A 516 -0.72 -27.85 2.97
N GLU A 517 0.49 -27.32 2.80
CA GLU A 517 1.50 -27.62 1.76
C GLU A 517 1.05 -28.60 0.66
N GLY A 518 1.06 -28.12 -0.59
CA GLY A 518 0.54 -28.82 -1.76
C GLY A 518 0.71 -30.34 -1.74
N PHE A 519 -0.38 -31.05 -1.45
CA PHE A 519 -0.44 -32.48 -1.71
C PHE A 519 -0.43 -32.69 -3.22
N THR A 520 0.77 -32.97 -3.76
CA THR A 520 0.92 -33.58 -5.06
C THR A 520 0.41 -35.02 -4.98
N HIS A 521 -0.66 -35.32 -5.71
CA HIS A 521 -1.14 -36.69 -5.81
C HIS A 521 -0.45 -37.38 -6.99
N TRP A 522 0.25 -38.49 -6.71
CA TRP A 522 0.89 -39.34 -7.69
C TRP A 522 -0.03 -40.52 -8.03
N ASP A 523 -0.45 -40.61 -9.28
CA ASP A 523 -1.16 -41.77 -9.82
C ASP A 523 -0.34 -42.34 -10.98
N GLY A 524 0.54 -43.30 -10.65
CA GLY A 524 1.48 -43.89 -11.60
C GLY A 524 2.36 -42.83 -12.30
N ASN A 525 2.13 -42.62 -13.59
CA ASN A 525 2.88 -41.67 -14.42
C ASN A 525 2.27 -40.25 -14.46
N LYS A 526 1.29 -39.95 -13.62
CA LYS A 526 0.55 -38.67 -13.61
C LYS A 526 0.67 -37.98 -12.25
N LEU A 527 1.21 -36.76 -12.27
CA LEU A 527 1.26 -35.82 -11.18
C LEU A 527 0.04 -34.90 -11.24
N THR A 528 -0.80 -34.94 -10.21
CA THR A 528 -1.93 -34.01 -10.07
C THR A 528 -1.62 -33.00 -8.99
N CYS A 529 -1.51 -31.72 -9.37
CA CYS A 529 -1.37 -30.59 -8.45
C CYS A 529 -2.55 -29.63 -8.68
N ARG A 530 -3.50 -29.60 -7.73
CA ARG A 530 -4.79 -28.89 -7.87
C ARG A 530 -5.53 -29.31 -9.16
N SER A 531 -5.77 -28.38 -10.07
CA SER A 531 -6.44 -28.60 -11.37
C SER A 531 -5.48 -28.96 -12.51
N ALA A 532 -4.16 -28.89 -12.27
CA ALA A 532 -3.16 -29.26 -13.26
C ALA A 532 -2.85 -30.76 -13.14
N LYS A 533 -2.94 -31.46 -14.28
CA LYS A 533 -2.48 -32.84 -14.44
C LYS A 533 -1.29 -32.80 -15.39
N LEU A 534 -0.15 -33.27 -14.91
CA LEU A 534 1.10 -33.35 -15.66
C LEU A 534 1.56 -34.79 -15.68
N GLU A 535 2.07 -35.27 -16.80
CA GLU A 535 2.81 -36.53 -16.80
C GLU A 535 4.23 -36.32 -16.25
N VAL A 536 4.86 -37.37 -15.68
CA VAL A 536 6.19 -37.24 -15.07
C VAL A 536 7.25 -36.73 -16.06
N HIS A 537 7.13 -37.09 -17.33
CA HIS A 537 8.03 -36.62 -18.38
C HIS A 537 7.84 -35.11 -18.66
N GLU A 538 6.61 -34.61 -18.58
CA GLU A 538 6.30 -33.18 -18.73
C GLU A 538 6.79 -32.40 -17.51
N PHE A 539 6.62 -32.97 -16.31
CA PHE A 539 7.14 -32.38 -15.08
C PHE A 539 8.67 -32.28 -15.09
N THR A 540 9.36 -33.35 -15.47
CA THR A 540 10.83 -33.37 -15.56
C THR A 540 11.36 -32.43 -16.65
N ALA A 541 10.68 -32.34 -17.80
CA ALA A 541 11.00 -31.36 -18.85
C ALA A 541 10.78 -29.92 -18.36
N MET A 542 9.68 -29.65 -17.66
CA MET A 542 9.39 -28.35 -17.06
C MET A 542 10.46 -27.95 -16.04
N VAL A 543 10.80 -28.83 -15.10
CA VAL A 543 11.85 -28.58 -14.09
C VAL A 543 13.21 -28.36 -14.76
N SER A 544 13.53 -29.14 -15.79
CA SER A 544 14.78 -28.97 -16.55
C SER A 544 14.83 -27.64 -17.32
N SER A 545 13.69 -27.22 -17.90
CA SER A 545 13.57 -25.91 -18.55
C SER A 545 13.71 -24.77 -17.54
N MET A 546 12.99 -24.84 -16.42
CA MET A 546 13.10 -23.86 -15.33
C MET A 546 14.53 -23.78 -14.80
N TYR A 547 15.20 -24.92 -14.64
CA TYR A 547 16.60 -24.96 -14.24
C TYR A 547 17.51 -24.31 -15.27
N SER A 548 17.30 -24.59 -16.56
CA SER A 548 18.06 -23.97 -17.66
C SER A 548 17.83 -22.46 -17.74
N ASP A 549 16.59 -22.00 -17.58
CA ASP A 549 16.21 -20.60 -17.60
C ASP A 549 16.75 -19.85 -16.38
N ALA A 550 16.65 -20.44 -15.19
CA ALA A 550 17.25 -19.91 -13.96
C ALA A 550 18.78 -19.83 -14.09
N LYS A 551 19.43 -20.85 -14.67
CA LYS A 551 20.86 -20.85 -14.94
C LYS A 551 21.25 -19.78 -15.95
N ALA A 552 20.48 -19.60 -17.02
CA ALA A 552 20.72 -18.56 -18.02
C ALA A 552 20.51 -17.15 -17.44
N ALA A 553 19.48 -16.95 -16.61
CA ALA A 553 19.24 -15.71 -15.88
C ALA A 553 20.40 -15.42 -14.92
N LEU A 554 20.84 -16.41 -14.15
CA LEU A 554 21.97 -16.28 -13.22
C LEU A 554 23.28 -15.93 -13.95
N PHE A 555 23.57 -16.55 -15.10
CA PHE A 555 24.73 -16.18 -15.92
C PHE A 555 24.65 -14.76 -16.47
N ARG A 556 23.47 -14.31 -16.92
CA ARG A 556 23.24 -12.93 -17.39
C ARG A 556 23.44 -11.93 -16.26
N THR A 557 22.93 -12.22 -15.07
CA THR A 557 23.01 -11.32 -13.91
C THR A 557 24.41 -11.24 -13.32
N LEU A 558 25.18 -12.34 -13.34
CA LEU A 558 26.55 -12.40 -12.81
C LEU A 558 27.62 -12.02 -13.83
N TYR A 559 27.26 -11.75 -15.08
CA TYR A 559 28.20 -11.48 -16.19
C TYR A 559 29.27 -12.58 -16.38
N ILE A 560 28.93 -13.83 -16.08
CA ILE A 560 29.83 -14.99 -16.22
C ILE A 560 29.61 -15.61 -17.61
N ALA A 561 30.69 -15.81 -18.39
CA ALA A 561 30.63 -16.49 -19.68
C ALA A 561 30.06 -17.91 -19.53
N HIS A 562 29.23 -18.36 -20.48
CA HIS A 562 28.52 -19.65 -20.43
C HIS A 562 29.42 -20.89 -20.24
N ASP A 563 30.74 -20.76 -20.45
CA ASP A 563 31.73 -21.83 -20.34
C ASP A 563 32.38 -21.99 -18.94
N LYS A 564 32.06 -21.14 -17.95
CA LYS A 564 32.60 -21.30 -16.58
C LYS A 564 31.67 -22.16 -15.71
N GLU A 565 32.22 -23.25 -15.16
CA GLU A 565 31.49 -24.10 -14.21
C GLU A 565 31.21 -23.36 -12.88
N LEU A 566 29.92 -23.14 -12.63
CA LEU A 566 29.41 -22.62 -11.36
C LEU A 566 29.83 -23.53 -10.19
N PRO A 567 30.10 -22.96 -9.00
CA PRO A 567 30.32 -23.77 -7.81
C PRO A 567 29.12 -24.70 -7.58
N ARG A 568 29.36 -26.00 -7.43
CA ARG A 568 28.30 -26.96 -7.10
C ARG A 568 27.77 -26.65 -5.70
N ILE A 569 26.46 -26.47 -5.61
CA ILE A 569 25.75 -26.41 -4.34
C ILE A 569 25.55 -27.87 -3.89
N PRO A 570 25.96 -28.26 -2.67
CA PRO A 570 25.69 -29.58 -2.13
C PRO A 570 24.21 -29.67 -1.72
N TRP A 571 23.35 -29.90 -2.71
CA TRP A 571 21.88 -29.94 -2.52
C TRP A 571 21.43 -31.03 -1.54
N GLU A 572 22.22 -32.11 -1.41
CA GLU A 572 21.92 -33.26 -0.55
C GLU A 572 22.08 -32.94 0.95
N ASP A 573 22.90 -31.95 1.29
CA ASP A 573 23.20 -31.55 2.67
C ASP A 573 22.37 -30.34 3.12
N LEU A 574 21.45 -29.88 2.27
CA LEU A 574 20.72 -28.63 2.45
C LEU A 574 19.41 -28.88 3.18
N VAL A 575 19.23 -28.20 4.31
CA VAL A 575 18.02 -28.30 5.14
C VAL A 575 17.16 -27.08 4.90
N ASP A 576 15.87 -27.25 4.60
CA ASP A 576 14.93 -26.14 4.46
C ASP A 576 13.71 -26.36 5.37
N ASP A 577 13.34 -25.34 6.14
CA ASP A 577 12.08 -25.29 6.87
C ASP A 577 10.96 -24.75 5.96
N LEU A 578 10.32 -25.67 5.23
CA LEU A 578 9.21 -25.36 4.32
C LEU A 578 7.98 -24.75 5.04
N CYS A 579 7.87 -24.95 6.36
CA CYS A 579 6.79 -24.41 7.17
C CYS A 579 7.02 -22.93 7.56
N ASN A 580 8.22 -22.39 7.34
CA ASN A 580 8.54 -21.02 7.70
C ASN A 580 8.12 -20.03 6.59
N GLN A 581 6.93 -19.44 6.76
CA GLN A 581 6.39 -18.43 5.85
C GLN A 581 6.77 -16.99 6.23
N SER A 582 7.80 -16.80 7.06
CA SER A 582 8.25 -15.46 7.44
C SER A 582 8.75 -14.71 6.20
N PRO A 583 8.27 -13.47 5.93
CA PRO A 583 8.75 -12.71 4.79
C PRO A 583 10.26 -12.50 4.86
N GLY A 584 10.98 -12.84 3.78
CA GLY A 584 12.45 -12.78 3.72
C GLY A 584 13.18 -14.04 4.18
N TYR A 585 12.46 -15.07 4.66
CA TYR A 585 13.06 -16.38 4.94
C TYR A 585 13.52 -17.04 3.63
N SER A 586 14.73 -17.60 3.69
CA SER A 586 15.34 -18.41 2.63
C SER A 586 16.13 -19.53 3.30
N PHE A 587 16.30 -20.67 2.63
CA PHE A 587 17.21 -21.72 3.09
C PHE A 587 18.64 -21.19 3.35
N LEU A 588 19.04 -20.07 2.73
CA LEU A 588 20.32 -19.39 2.99
C LEU A 588 20.42 -18.79 4.41
N SER A 589 19.28 -18.50 5.03
CA SER A 589 19.16 -17.94 6.38
C SER A 589 18.98 -19.01 7.47
N GLU A 590 18.84 -20.28 7.10
CA GLU A 590 18.63 -21.39 8.03
C GLU A 590 19.91 -21.70 8.84
N PRO A 591 19.87 -21.70 10.19
CA PRO A 591 21.05 -21.95 11.03
C PRO A 591 21.80 -23.25 10.72
N LEU A 592 21.08 -24.31 10.31
CA LEU A 592 21.68 -25.61 9.96
C LEU A 592 22.51 -25.55 8.67
N ASN A 593 22.19 -24.62 7.77
CA ASN A 593 22.90 -24.40 6.52
C ASN A 593 24.12 -23.47 6.68
N SER A 594 24.36 -22.93 7.87
CA SER A 594 25.44 -21.98 8.15
C SER A 594 26.84 -22.55 7.89
N ALA A 595 27.06 -23.84 8.09
CA ALA A 595 28.34 -24.52 7.82
C ALA A 595 28.67 -24.58 6.31
N VAL A 596 27.64 -24.72 5.47
CA VAL A 596 27.78 -24.76 4.01
C VAL A 596 27.87 -23.34 3.45
N PHE A 597 27.02 -22.42 3.95
CA PHE A 597 26.83 -21.10 3.35
C PHE A 597 27.60 -19.94 4.01
N GLY A 598 28.19 -20.10 5.20
CA GLY A 598 29.31 -19.33 5.79
C GLY A 598 29.40 -17.81 5.56
N GLY A 599 28.28 -17.14 5.27
CA GLY A 599 28.25 -15.82 4.64
C GLY A 599 26.98 -15.51 3.82
N GLY A 600 25.96 -16.38 3.88
CA GLY A 600 24.62 -16.19 3.32
C GLY A 600 24.65 -15.73 1.87
N ASP A 601 24.14 -14.52 1.63
CA ASP A 601 23.95 -13.88 0.32
C ASP A 601 25.25 -13.69 -0.49
N THR A 602 26.42 -13.76 0.17
CA THR A 602 27.74 -13.58 -0.47
C THR A 602 28.45 -14.90 -0.84
N TRP A 603 27.84 -16.05 -0.54
CA TRP A 603 28.46 -17.37 -0.70
C TRP A 603 28.94 -17.66 -2.14
N LEU A 604 28.08 -17.37 -3.11
CA LEU A 604 28.36 -17.65 -4.53
C LEU A 604 29.47 -16.74 -5.05
N ALA A 605 29.42 -15.45 -4.68
CA ALA A 605 30.36 -14.43 -5.12
C ALA A 605 31.80 -14.72 -4.65
N LYS A 606 31.97 -15.09 -3.37
CA LYS A 606 33.29 -15.44 -2.80
C LYS A 606 33.96 -16.62 -3.53
N ARG A 607 33.17 -17.59 -4.01
CA ARG A 607 33.70 -18.76 -4.72
C ARG A 607 33.99 -18.50 -6.20
N ILE A 608 33.29 -17.56 -6.83
CA ILE A 608 33.60 -17.10 -8.18
C ILE A 608 34.94 -16.34 -8.19
N ASP A 609 35.20 -15.53 -7.16
CA ASP A 609 36.44 -14.75 -6.98
C ASP A 609 37.67 -15.65 -6.71
N ASN A 610 37.52 -16.64 -5.82
CA ASN A 610 38.60 -17.59 -5.51
C ASN A 610 39.06 -18.45 -6.71
N LYS A 611 38.15 -18.78 -7.65
CA LYS A 611 38.52 -19.49 -8.90
C LYS A 611 39.26 -18.58 -9.90
N GLY A 612 39.17 -17.25 -9.76
CA GLY A 612 39.92 -16.30 -10.59
C GLY A 612 41.40 -16.19 -10.22
N SER A 613 41.77 -16.58 -8.99
CA SER A 613 43.13 -16.46 -8.46
C SER A 613 44.00 -17.71 -8.71
N SER A 614 43.45 -18.78 -9.27
CA SER A 614 44.14 -20.07 -9.44
C SER A 614 44.65 -20.35 -10.86
N SER A 615 44.56 -19.40 -11.80
CA SER A 615 45.13 -19.52 -13.15
C SER A 615 46.40 -18.68 -13.31
N HIS A 616 47.44 -19.01 -12.54
CA HIS A 616 48.82 -18.72 -12.90
C HIS A 616 49.65 -19.97 -12.60
N PHE A 617 49.76 -20.85 -13.60
CA PHE A 617 50.96 -21.54 -14.01
C PHE A 617 50.87 -21.83 -15.50
#